data_AF-A0A7C7TUK5-F1
#
_entry.id   AF-A0A7C7TUK5-F1
#
_cell.length_a   1.000
_cell.length_b   1.000
_cell.length_c   1.000
_cell.angle_alpha   90.00
_cell.angle_beta   90.00
_cell.angle_gamma   90.00
#
_symmetry.space_group_name_H-M   'P 1'
#
loop_
_entity.id
_entity.type
_entity.pdbx_description
1 polymer ?
#
loop_
_entity_poly.entity_id
_entity_poly.type
_entity_poly.pdbx_seq_one_letter_code
_entity_poly.pdbx_strand_id
1 'polypeptide(L)'
;MILPTLKNRVVSMPIKKNTASTLLSAALLLIFIQIETSSLFAAEDESPNGPWRLNDALGIDRGFSLSGVQRTRYESIADNVRPGTSANDQVMAIRTILNAQYQNGSFSSQLELVDARQELADRDSVLRNSTVNSLDVLQANIGYTFGSENSTNVRFGRFSEDWGSRRLMARNRFRNTINSFDGAVVHHQGSNGSELRAMATQVVRRLPTDFNSLLDNDRESDESSDAQRFYGIHGSYPNLFESFSSRIRSEFYLYSLREKDTSEVNTRNREMETLGLRIRATPTVNKFDFEIESVIQIGERRSSTATSNLNDLDHEAFFHYLSLGYSFDVPSNLRLLFEFDYASGDSDPADQDYERFDSLFGPTTFEFGVVGLYNPFNRSNLMTPGLRLTADLHEDISLMASYRHFWLAEEKDSWGRTGIRDTSGDSGNYLGQHLQLRVRWDVIPGNLRIETGTIFLNAKNLSNKNTKYFYMGTTFTF
;
A
#
# COMPACT_ATOMS: atom_id res chain seq x y z
N MET A 1 32.67 56.67 -5.64
CA MET A 1 32.48 56.31 -4.22
C MET A 1 30.99 56.56 -3.90
N ILE A 2 30.10 55.77 -4.52
CA ILE A 2 29.41 54.55 -4.03
C ILE A 2 28.37 54.87 -2.92
N LEU A 3 27.10 54.77 -3.34
CA LEU A 3 25.84 54.79 -2.56
C LEU A 3 25.74 53.65 -1.53
N PRO A 4 24.81 53.77 -0.56
CA PRO A 4 24.05 52.61 -0.13
C PRO A 4 22.51 52.83 -0.19
N THR A 5 21.92 52.00 -1.05
CA THR A 5 20.67 51.23 -1.02
C THR A 5 19.65 51.39 0.13
N LEU A 6 18.40 51.66 -0.28
CA LEU A 6 17.16 51.51 0.49
C LEU A 6 16.83 50.03 0.77
N LYS A 7 16.45 49.72 2.01
CA LYS A 7 15.71 48.50 2.40
C LYS A 7 14.21 48.75 2.23
N ASN A 8 13.57 48.04 1.30
CA ASN A 8 12.11 47.92 1.26
C ASN A 8 11.64 46.75 2.14
N ARG A 9 10.85 47.05 3.16
CA ARG A 9 9.99 46.10 3.87
C ARG A 9 8.78 45.80 2.98
N VAL A 10 8.63 44.57 2.52
CA VAL A 10 7.37 44.08 1.95
C VAL A 10 6.54 43.48 3.08
N VAL A 11 5.40 44.09 3.35
CA VAL A 11 4.34 43.55 4.22
C VAL A 11 3.57 42.53 3.38
N SER A 12 3.54 41.26 3.81
CA SER A 12 2.73 40.22 3.19
C SER A 12 1.25 40.41 3.58
N MET A 13 0.41 40.68 2.60
CA MET A 13 -1.05 40.60 2.74
C MET A 13 -1.53 39.13 2.68
N PRO A 14 -2.59 38.76 3.41
CA PRO A 14 -3.18 37.43 3.31
C PRO A 14 -3.91 37.28 1.98
N ILE A 15 -3.51 36.28 1.20
CA ILE A 15 -4.20 35.85 -0.02
C ILE A 15 -5.51 35.17 0.41
N LYS A 16 -6.63 35.85 0.23
CA LYS A 16 -7.97 35.24 0.34
C LYS A 16 -8.08 34.18 -0.76
N LYS A 17 -8.31 32.91 -0.38
CA LYS A 17 -8.72 31.85 -1.31
C LYS A 17 -9.94 32.35 -2.10
N ASN A 18 -9.81 32.32 -3.42
CA ASN A 18 -10.74 32.94 -4.35
C ASN A 18 -12.04 32.13 -4.36
N THR A 19 -13.19 32.75 -4.05
CA THR A 19 -14.53 32.10 -3.98
C THR A 19 -14.89 31.36 -5.28
N ALA A 20 -14.25 31.73 -6.39
CA ALA A 20 -14.35 31.06 -7.69
C ALA A 20 -13.79 29.63 -7.68
N SER A 21 -12.74 29.29 -6.93
CA SER A 21 -12.20 27.93 -6.89
C SER A 21 -13.12 27.00 -6.08
N THR A 22 -13.71 27.50 -4.99
CA THR A 22 -14.68 26.75 -4.18
C THR A 22 -15.98 26.49 -4.94
N LEU A 23 -16.44 27.45 -5.74
CA LEU A 23 -17.61 27.28 -6.63
C LEU A 23 -17.31 26.33 -7.80
N LEU A 24 -16.08 26.33 -8.33
CA LEU A 24 -15.67 25.39 -9.38
C LEU A 24 -15.57 23.96 -8.84
N SER A 25 -15.02 23.75 -7.64
CA SER A 25 -14.97 22.43 -6.98
C SER A 25 -16.36 21.91 -6.60
N ALA A 26 -17.26 22.78 -6.14
CA ALA A 26 -18.65 22.42 -5.87
C ALA A 26 -19.42 22.10 -7.17
N ALA A 27 -19.16 22.83 -8.26
CA ALA A 27 -19.75 22.56 -9.57
C ALA A 27 -19.20 21.27 -10.18
N LEU A 28 -17.91 20.96 -10.02
CA LEU A 28 -17.33 19.67 -10.39
C LEU A 28 -17.94 18.54 -9.54
N LEU A 29 -18.07 18.70 -8.22
CA LEU A 29 -18.73 17.72 -7.35
C LEU A 29 -20.19 17.49 -7.76
N LEU A 30 -20.94 18.55 -8.11
CA LEU A 30 -22.31 18.44 -8.60
C LEU A 30 -22.38 17.80 -9.99
N ILE A 31 -21.51 18.16 -10.93
CA ILE A 31 -21.42 17.53 -12.26
C ILE A 31 -21.00 16.07 -12.12
N PHE A 32 -20.12 15.71 -11.17
CA PHE A 32 -19.71 14.34 -10.91
C PHE A 32 -20.80 13.53 -10.20
N ILE A 33 -21.51 14.09 -9.21
CA ILE A 33 -22.72 13.47 -8.64
C ILE A 33 -23.78 13.32 -9.75
N GLN A 34 -23.86 14.26 -10.68
CA GLN A 34 -24.79 14.22 -11.81
C GLN A 34 -24.38 13.16 -12.85
N ILE A 35 -23.08 12.97 -13.13
CA ILE A 35 -22.58 11.86 -13.96
C ILE A 35 -22.78 10.53 -13.25
N GLU A 36 -22.45 10.41 -11.96
CA GLU A 36 -22.69 9.21 -11.16
C GLU A 36 -24.18 8.88 -11.11
N THR A 37 -25.07 9.85 -10.86
CA THR A 37 -26.53 9.64 -10.89
C THR A 37 -27.05 9.30 -12.29
N SER A 38 -26.54 9.95 -13.35
CA SER A 38 -26.89 9.60 -14.74
C SER A 38 -26.46 8.18 -15.11
N SER A 39 -25.29 7.75 -14.61
CA SER A 39 -24.75 6.40 -14.81
C SER A 39 -25.50 5.37 -13.97
N LEU A 40 -25.95 5.74 -12.77
CA LEU A 40 -26.82 4.95 -11.90
C LEU A 40 -28.19 4.71 -12.56
N PHE A 41 -28.78 5.72 -13.21
CA PHE A 41 -30.04 5.56 -13.95
C PHE A 41 -29.86 4.78 -15.26
N ALA A 42 -28.70 4.86 -15.92
CA ALA A 42 -28.37 3.99 -17.05
C ALA A 42 -28.10 2.53 -16.63
N ALA A 43 -27.55 2.31 -15.44
CA ALA A 43 -27.29 0.97 -14.88
C ALA A 43 -28.56 0.25 -14.41
N GLU A 44 -29.63 1.00 -14.07
CA GLU A 44 -30.93 0.41 -13.72
C GLU A 44 -31.70 -0.12 -14.95
N ASP A 45 -31.51 0.47 -16.13
CA ASP A 45 -32.25 0.11 -17.36
C ASP A 45 -31.56 -0.97 -18.22
N GLU A 46 -30.27 -1.25 -18.01
CA GLU A 46 -29.56 -2.36 -18.68
C GLU A 46 -28.70 -3.17 -17.70
N SER A 47 -29.28 -4.22 -17.10
CA SER A 47 -28.62 -5.53 -17.09
C SER A 47 -29.52 -6.67 -16.57
N PRO A 48 -29.99 -7.54 -17.47
CA PRO A 48 -30.37 -8.91 -17.10
C PRO A 48 -29.14 -9.84 -16.92
N ASN A 49 -27.89 -9.40 -17.16
CA ASN A 49 -26.72 -10.28 -17.39
C ASN A 49 -25.37 -9.74 -16.83
N GLY A 50 -25.30 -9.30 -15.57
CA GLY A 50 -24.04 -8.99 -14.88
C GLY A 50 -23.68 -7.50 -14.79
N PRO A 51 -22.51 -7.16 -14.23
CA PRO A 51 -22.15 -5.77 -13.91
C PRO A 51 -21.83 -4.94 -15.16
N TRP A 52 -22.17 -3.65 -15.14
CA TRP A 52 -21.92 -2.71 -16.24
C TRP A 52 -20.43 -2.58 -16.55
N ARG A 53 -20.07 -2.51 -17.83
CA ARG A 53 -18.69 -2.34 -18.31
C ARG A 53 -18.60 -1.31 -19.42
N LEU A 54 -17.62 -0.41 -19.32
CA LEU A 54 -17.29 0.62 -20.30
C LEU A 54 -16.93 -0.01 -21.65
N ASN A 55 -16.27 -1.17 -21.60
CA ASN A 55 -15.91 -1.94 -22.77
C ASN A 55 -17.12 -2.35 -23.62
N ASP A 56 -18.15 -2.85 -22.95
CA ASP A 56 -19.39 -3.31 -23.58
C ASP A 56 -20.20 -2.11 -24.10
N ALA A 57 -20.29 -1.05 -23.29
CA ALA A 57 -20.99 0.19 -23.65
C ALA A 57 -20.41 0.90 -24.88
N LEU A 58 -19.08 0.84 -25.07
CA LEU A 58 -18.40 1.45 -26.22
C LEU A 58 -18.28 0.51 -27.43
N GLY A 59 -18.72 -0.76 -27.32
CA GLY A 59 -18.58 -1.75 -28.37
C GLY A 59 -17.12 -2.00 -28.76
N ILE A 60 -16.19 -1.92 -27.81
CA ILE A 60 -14.76 -2.11 -28.06
C ILE A 60 -14.50 -3.59 -28.36
N ASP A 61 -14.08 -3.88 -29.59
CA ASP A 61 -13.78 -5.23 -30.08
C ASP A 61 -12.28 -5.41 -30.43
N ARG A 62 -11.93 -6.59 -30.99
CA ARG A 62 -10.61 -6.87 -31.62
C ARG A 62 -9.41 -6.76 -30.68
N GLY A 63 -9.58 -7.24 -29.45
CA GLY A 63 -8.48 -7.39 -28.49
C GLY A 63 -8.21 -6.15 -27.65
N PHE A 64 -8.95 -5.05 -27.83
CA PHE A 64 -8.87 -3.89 -26.95
C PHE A 64 -9.76 -4.06 -25.71
N SER A 65 -9.31 -3.53 -24.58
CA SER A 65 -10.14 -3.31 -23.41
C SER A 65 -9.84 -2.00 -22.71
N LEU A 66 -10.87 -1.40 -22.13
CA LEU A 66 -10.89 -0.17 -21.38
C LEU A 66 -11.68 -0.42 -20.09
N SER A 67 -11.12 0.02 -18.98
CA SER A 67 -11.73 -0.08 -17.66
C SER A 67 -11.34 1.11 -16.81
N GLY A 68 -12.15 1.40 -15.80
CA GLY A 68 -11.92 2.50 -14.88
C GLY A 68 -12.28 2.15 -13.45
N VAL A 69 -11.62 2.84 -12.53
CA VAL A 69 -11.97 2.84 -11.11
C VAL A 69 -11.95 4.26 -10.60
N GLN A 70 -13.08 4.75 -10.13
CA GLN A 70 -13.19 5.98 -9.35
C GLN A 70 -13.34 5.62 -7.87
N ARG A 71 -12.57 6.29 -7.01
CA ARG A 71 -12.70 6.16 -5.56
C ARG A 71 -12.66 7.51 -4.89
N THR A 72 -13.62 7.75 -4.00
CA THR A 72 -13.62 8.89 -3.09
C THR A 72 -13.64 8.36 -1.67
N ARG A 73 -12.75 8.82 -0.79
CA ARG A 73 -12.69 8.41 0.61
C ARG A 73 -12.47 9.59 1.52
N TYR A 74 -13.37 9.78 2.47
CA TYR A 74 -13.16 10.64 3.62
C TYR A 74 -12.43 9.87 4.73
N GLU A 75 -11.45 10.52 5.34
CA GLU A 75 -10.69 10.06 6.49
C GLU A 75 -10.67 11.16 7.56
N SER A 76 -10.83 10.78 8.83
CA SER A 76 -10.62 11.67 9.97
C SER A 76 -9.84 10.95 11.05
N ILE A 77 -8.94 11.67 11.70
CA ILE A 77 -8.18 11.17 12.85
C ILE A 77 -8.29 12.17 14.00
N ALA A 78 -8.36 11.64 15.22
CA ALA A 78 -8.23 12.40 16.45
C ALA A 78 -7.16 11.79 17.35
N ASP A 79 -6.49 12.62 18.14
CA ASP A 79 -5.37 12.26 19.01
C ASP A 79 -4.26 11.46 18.31
N ASN A 80 -3.81 11.92 17.13
CA ASN A 80 -2.77 11.27 16.34
C ASN A 80 -1.45 11.09 17.14
N VAL A 81 -0.92 9.86 17.21
CA VAL A 81 0.34 9.57 17.92
C VAL A 81 1.56 10.23 17.28
N ARG A 82 1.54 10.52 15.97
CA ARG A 82 2.73 10.99 15.24
C ARG A 82 3.22 12.37 15.77
N PRO A 83 4.51 12.50 16.15
CA PRO A 83 5.08 13.79 16.56
C PRO A 83 5.08 14.83 15.44
N GLY A 84 4.98 16.11 15.81
CA GLY A 84 5.08 17.22 14.85
C GLY A 84 3.91 17.31 13.86
N THR A 85 2.78 16.66 14.16
CA THR A 85 1.58 16.67 13.33
C THR A 85 0.37 17.13 14.14
N SER A 86 -0.67 17.60 13.45
CA SER A 86 -1.92 17.95 14.13
C SER A 86 -2.52 16.75 14.84
N ALA A 87 -2.99 17.01 16.07
CA ALA A 87 -3.64 15.99 16.87
C ALA A 87 -4.91 15.48 16.18
N ASN A 88 -5.64 16.37 15.53
CA ASN A 88 -6.86 16.06 14.79
C ASN A 88 -6.68 16.53 13.34
N ASP A 89 -7.05 15.69 12.40
CA ASP A 89 -6.82 15.94 10.98
C ASP A 89 -7.91 15.23 10.14
N GLN A 90 -8.14 15.70 8.92
CA GLN A 90 -9.07 15.11 7.98
C GLN A 90 -8.58 15.26 6.55
N VAL A 91 -8.89 14.26 5.73
CA VAL A 91 -8.56 14.26 4.30
C VAL A 91 -9.67 13.59 3.52
N MET A 92 -10.05 14.19 2.41
CA MET A 92 -10.85 13.54 1.37
C MET A 92 -9.92 13.12 0.23
N ALA A 93 -9.57 11.84 0.18
CA ALA A 93 -8.75 11.25 -0.85
C ALA A 93 -9.59 10.86 -2.08
N ILE A 94 -9.23 11.38 -3.24
CA ILE A 94 -9.89 11.11 -4.52
C ILE A 94 -8.89 10.36 -5.40
N ARG A 95 -9.33 9.30 -6.08
CA ARG A 95 -8.52 8.59 -7.07
C ARG A 95 -9.34 8.13 -8.25
N THR A 96 -8.90 8.52 -9.44
CA THR A 96 -9.34 7.96 -10.72
C THR A 96 -8.23 7.10 -11.29
N ILE A 97 -8.58 5.93 -11.80
CA ILE A 97 -7.70 5.06 -12.59
C ILE A 97 -8.42 4.78 -13.90
N LEU A 98 -7.70 4.91 -15.02
CA LEU A 98 -8.16 4.50 -16.34
C LEU A 98 -7.14 3.55 -16.93
N ASN A 99 -7.59 2.39 -17.42
CA ASN A 99 -6.72 1.33 -17.90
C ASN A 99 -7.18 0.88 -19.29
N ALA A 100 -6.30 1.05 -20.28
CA ALA A 100 -6.44 0.55 -21.63
C ALA A 100 -5.46 -0.62 -21.86
N GLN A 101 -5.94 -1.73 -22.39
CA GLN A 101 -5.14 -2.89 -22.75
C GLN A 101 -5.42 -3.30 -24.19
N TYR A 102 -4.44 -3.91 -24.83
CA TYR A 102 -4.57 -4.54 -26.14
C TYR A 102 -3.93 -5.93 -26.11
N GLN A 103 -4.62 -6.92 -26.64
CA GLN A 103 -4.16 -8.31 -26.76
C GLN A 103 -4.39 -8.81 -28.18
N ASN A 104 -3.34 -9.32 -28.83
CA ASN A 104 -3.45 -10.01 -30.11
C ASN A 104 -2.46 -11.19 -30.18
N GLY A 105 -3.01 -12.40 -30.12
CA GLY A 105 -2.21 -13.63 -30.05
C GLY A 105 -1.29 -13.59 -28.83
N SER A 106 0.00 -13.79 -29.05
CA SER A 106 1.04 -13.73 -28.02
C SER A 106 1.36 -12.32 -27.52
N PHE A 107 1.02 -11.29 -28.27
CA PHE A 107 1.38 -9.90 -27.94
C PHE A 107 0.32 -9.24 -27.06
N SER A 108 0.78 -8.45 -26.08
CA SER A 108 -0.02 -7.64 -25.18
C SER A 108 0.58 -6.24 -25.02
N SER A 109 -0.25 -5.23 -24.76
CA SER A 109 0.19 -3.92 -24.28
C SER A 109 -0.82 -3.34 -23.30
N GLN A 110 -0.34 -2.47 -22.41
CA GLN A 110 -1.15 -1.83 -21.39
C GLN A 110 -0.70 -0.38 -21.16
N LEU A 111 -1.67 0.51 -21.02
CA LEU A 111 -1.53 1.87 -20.53
C LEU A 111 -2.53 2.10 -19.40
N GLU A 112 -2.04 2.40 -18.21
CA GLU A 112 -2.84 2.75 -17.04
C GLU A 112 -2.47 4.15 -16.55
N LEU A 113 -3.45 5.05 -16.52
CA LEU A 113 -3.33 6.39 -15.97
C LEU A 113 -3.93 6.44 -14.57
N VAL A 114 -3.34 7.24 -13.68
CA VAL A 114 -3.85 7.49 -12.34
C VAL A 114 -3.90 8.99 -12.07
N ASP A 115 -5.00 9.47 -11.49
CA ASP A 115 -5.08 10.81 -10.90
C ASP A 115 -5.51 10.64 -9.44
N ALA A 116 -4.59 10.89 -8.51
CA ALA A 116 -4.82 10.74 -7.07
C ALA A 116 -4.63 12.09 -6.37
N ARG A 117 -5.72 12.67 -5.86
CA ARG A 117 -5.76 13.99 -5.25
C ARG A 117 -6.28 13.95 -3.82
N GLN A 118 -6.15 15.06 -3.13
CA GLN A 118 -6.76 15.30 -1.82
C GLN A 118 -7.58 16.59 -1.81
N GLU A 119 -8.62 16.58 -0.99
CA GLU A 119 -9.35 17.76 -0.53
C GLU A 119 -9.39 17.74 1.01
N LEU A 120 -9.79 18.87 1.61
CA LEU A 120 -9.92 19.06 3.07
C LEU A 120 -8.62 19.06 3.88
N ALA A 121 -7.46 18.72 3.30
CA ALA A 121 -6.19 18.94 3.99
C ALA A 121 -5.88 20.43 4.12
N ASP A 122 -5.13 20.76 5.15
CA ASP A 122 -4.64 22.09 5.52
C ASP A 122 -3.14 22.05 5.83
N ARG A 123 -2.62 23.18 6.35
CA ARG A 123 -1.16 23.38 6.50
C ARG A 123 -0.53 22.54 7.61
N ASP A 124 -1.34 22.00 8.50
CA ASP A 124 -0.95 21.19 9.64
C ASP A 124 -1.35 19.71 9.49
N SER A 125 -1.95 19.38 8.34
CA SER A 125 -2.26 18.01 7.93
C SER A 125 -1.02 17.15 7.68
N VAL A 126 -1.20 15.83 7.75
CA VAL A 126 -0.15 14.85 7.43
C VAL A 126 -0.25 14.38 5.98
N LEU A 127 0.31 15.16 5.06
CA LEU A 127 0.38 14.81 3.65
C LEU A 127 1.73 14.22 3.25
N ARG A 128 1.68 13.28 2.30
CA ARG A 128 2.83 12.60 1.70
C ARG A 128 2.49 12.24 0.26
N ASN A 129 3.48 11.88 -0.55
CA ASN A 129 3.29 11.24 -1.86
C ASN A 129 2.61 9.84 -1.80
N SER A 130 2.16 9.40 -0.61
CA SER A 130 1.21 8.30 -0.43
C SER A 130 -0.26 8.72 -0.58
N THR A 131 -0.52 10.03 -0.51
CA THR A 131 -1.86 10.64 -0.52
C THR A 131 -2.16 11.30 -1.86
N VAL A 132 -1.17 11.99 -2.45
CA VAL A 132 -1.30 12.72 -3.72
C VAL A 132 -0.29 12.20 -4.74
N ASN A 133 -0.76 12.04 -5.97
CA ASN A 133 -0.01 11.81 -7.20
C ASN A 133 -0.91 12.24 -8.37
N SER A 134 -0.78 13.50 -8.77
CA SER A 134 -1.71 14.17 -9.70
C SER A 134 -1.39 13.83 -11.15
N LEU A 135 -2.31 13.09 -11.80
CA LEU A 135 -2.26 12.67 -13.20
C LEU A 135 -0.90 12.14 -13.69
N ASP A 136 -0.64 10.85 -13.47
CA ASP A 136 0.58 10.15 -13.89
C ASP A 136 0.28 8.86 -14.69
N VAL A 137 1.31 8.31 -15.32
CA VAL A 137 1.33 7.00 -15.97
C VAL A 137 1.70 5.94 -14.92
N LEU A 138 0.69 5.21 -14.44
CA LEU A 138 0.87 4.14 -13.46
C LEU A 138 1.45 2.87 -14.06
N GLN A 139 1.00 2.51 -15.27
CA GLN A 139 1.56 1.40 -16.04
C GLN A 139 1.64 1.78 -17.52
N ALA A 140 2.73 1.39 -18.17
CA ALA A 140 2.94 1.53 -19.60
C ALA A 140 3.91 0.43 -20.02
N ASN A 141 3.38 -0.69 -20.49
CA ASN A 141 4.18 -1.87 -20.77
C ASN A 141 3.69 -2.61 -22.02
N ILE A 142 4.61 -3.39 -22.59
CA ILE A 142 4.32 -4.39 -23.61
C ILE A 142 4.67 -5.77 -23.06
N GLY A 143 4.02 -6.80 -23.58
CA GLY A 143 4.30 -8.16 -23.18
C GLY A 143 4.18 -9.17 -24.31
N TYR A 144 4.88 -10.28 -24.16
CA TYR A 144 4.87 -11.39 -25.09
C TYR A 144 4.73 -12.71 -24.34
N THR A 145 3.81 -13.56 -24.81
CA THR A 145 3.53 -14.87 -24.21
C THR A 145 3.94 -16.00 -25.15
N PHE A 146 4.71 -16.96 -24.64
CA PHE A 146 5.28 -18.07 -25.41
C PHE A 146 5.46 -19.33 -24.56
N GLY A 147 6.00 -20.39 -25.19
CA GLY A 147 6.15 -21.70 -24.57
C GLY A 147 4.92 -22.59 -24.78
N SER A 148 5.03 -23.84 -24.37
CA SER A 148 3.90 -24.78 -24.43
C SER A 148 2.72 -24.22 -23.64
N GLU A 149 1.54 -24.20 -24.25
CA GLU A 149 0.29 -23.72 -23.63
C GLU A 149 0.39 -22.29 -23.08
N ASN A 150 1.20 -21.41 -23.71
CA ASN A 150 1.39 -20.02 -23.28
C ASN A 150 1.92 -19.89 -21.83
N SER A 151 2.71 -20.88 -21.39
CA SER A 151 3.24 -20.97 -20.02
C SER A 151 4.15 -19.83 -19.59
N THR A 152 4.76 -19.06 -20.50
CA THR A 152 5.70 -18.00 -20.15
C THR A 152 5.25 -16.65 -20.69
N ASN A 153 5.07 -15.67 -19.80
CA ASN A 153 4.77 -14.29 -20.14
C ASN A 153 5.95 -13.39 -19.73
N VAL A 154 6.40 -12.53 -20.63
CA VAL A 154 7.42 -11.52 -20.35
C VAL A 154 6.82 -10.15 -20.61
N ARG A 155 6.97 -9.21 -19.67
CA ARG A 155 6.59 -7.80 -19.84
C ARG A 155 7.78 -6.88 -19.66
N PHE A 156 7.80 -5.80 -20.43
CA PHE A 156 8.79 -4.74 -20.36
C PHE A 156 8.10 -3.37 -20.34
N GLY A 157 8.56 -2.48 -19.45
CA GLY A 157 8.03 -1.13 -19.27
C GLY A 157 7.70 -0.85 -17.80
N ARG A 158 6.72 0.03 -17.56
CA ARG A 158 6.20 0.37 -16.24
C ARG A 158 5.07 -0.56 -15.84
N PHE A 159 5.13 -1.15 -14.65
CA PHE A 159 4.10 -2.04 -14.13
C PHE A 159 3.90 -1.92 -12.61
N SER A 160 2.77 -2.44 -12.15
CA SER A 160 2.44 -2.54 -10.73
C SER A 160 1.65 -3.81 -10.47
N GLU A 161 2.15 -4.67 -9.58
CA GLU A 161 1.63 -6.02 -9.41
C GLU A 161 1.80 -6.56 -7.98
N ASP A 162 1.18 -7.71 -7.72
CA ASP A 162 1.22 -8.40 -6.44
C ASP A 162 2.22 -9.57 -6.49
N TRP A 163 3.11 -9.65 -5.50
CA TRP A 163 4.05 -10.75 -5.33
C TRP A 163 3.84 -11.47 -3.99
N GLY A 164 3.83 -12.81 -4.04
CA GLY A 164 3.72 -13.68 -2.87
C GLY A 164 2.58 -13.30 -1.91
N SER A 165 2.90 -13.15 -0.63
CA SER A 165 1.98 -12.72 0.44
C SER A 165 1.55 -11.26 0.35
N ARG A 166 2.13 -10.47 -0.57
CA ARG A 166 2.02 -9.01 -0.69
C ARG A 166 2.74 -8.22 0.42
N ARG A 167 3.44 -8.87 1.36
CA ARG A 167 4.11 -8.17 2.49
C ARG A 167 5.35 -7.39 2.07
N LEU A 168 6.08 -7.83 1.06
CA LEU A 168 7.34 -7.21 0.64
C LEU A 168 7.20 -6.37 -0.64
N MET A 169 6.31 -6.76 -1.54
CA MET A 169 5.98 -6.00 -2.75
C MET A 169 4.55 -6.28 -3.17
N ALA A 170 3.76 -5.21 -3.35
CA ALA A 170 2.43 -5.35 -3.92
C ALA A 170 1.88 -4.04 -4.46
N ARG A 171 0.86 -4.18 -5.31
CA ARG A 171 0.00 -3.08 -5.72
C ARG A 171 -0.86 -2.62 -4.54
N ASN A 172 -0.78 -1.34 -4.20
CA ASN A 172 -1.54 -0.78 -3.08
C ASN A 172 -3.04 -0.74 -3.39
N ARG A 173 -3.87 -1.19 -2.43
CA ARG A 173 -5.34 -1.13 -2.56
C ARG A 173 -5.91 0.05 -1.78
N PHE A 174 -5.64 0.12 -0.47
CA PHE A 174 -6.21 1.16 0.40
C PHE A 174 -5.50 2.52 0.26
N ARG A 175 -4.17 2.59 0.28
CA ARG A 175 -3.42 3.84 0.06
C ARG A 175 -3.92 4.60 -1.17
N ASN A 176 -3.87 5.94 -1.17
CA ASN A 176 -4.39 6.69 -2.30
C ASN A 176 -3.50 6.54 -3.54
N THR A 177 -2.18 6.60 -3.40
CA THR A 177 -1.27 6.36 -4.52
C THR A 177 -0.83 4.89 -4.60
N ILE A 178 -0.27 4.48 -5.73
CA ILE A 178 0.14 3.08 -6.02
C ILE A 178 1.65 3.04 -6.32
N ASN A 179 2.33 1.97 -5.90
CA ASN A 179 3.74 1.74 -6.24
C ASN A 179 3.83 1.17 -7.67
N SER A 180 4.80 1.63 -8.44
CA SER A 180 5.13 1.13 -9.77
C SER A 180 6.64 0.90 -9.90
N PHE A 181 7.02 0.12 -10.90
CA PHE A 181 8.39 -0.28 -11.19
C PHE A 181 8.61 -0.24 -12.70
N ASP A 182 9.80 0.21 -13.11
CA ASP A 182 10.21 0.30 -14.51
C ASP A 182 11.25 -0.78 -14.79
N GLY A 183 11.01 -1.67 -15.76
CA GLY A 183 11.96 -2.73 -16.10
C GLY A 183 11.32 -3.91 -16.79
N ALA A 184 11.79 -5.12 -16.45
CA ALA A 184 11.30 -6.37 -17.02
C ALA A 184 10.78 -7.32 -15.93
N VAL A 185 9.69 -8.02 -16.24
CA VAL A 185 9.15 -9.14 -15.45
C VAL A 185 8.91 -10.35 -16.32
N VAL A 186 9.16 -11.53 -15.75
CA VAL A 186 8.93 -12.83 -16.38
C VAL A 186 8.07 -13.63 -15.43
N HIS A 187 6.93 -14.13 -15.90
CA HIS A 187 6.10 -15.11 -15.20
C HIS A 187 6.10 -16.41 -15.99
N HIS A 188 6.46 -17.51 -15.34
CA HIS A 188 6.45 -18.84 -15.91
C HIS A 188 5.56 -19.77 -15.08
N GLN A 189 4.61 -20.42 -15.74
CA GLN A 189 3.70 -21.40 -15.16
C GLN A 189 4.08 -22.81 -15.65
N GLY A 190 4.58 -23.64 -14.73
CA GLY A 190 4.87 -25.04 -15.00
C GLY A 190 3.60 -25.89 -15.11
N SER A 191 3.68 -26.98 -15.87
CA SER A 191 2.57 -27.92 -16.11
C SER A 191 2.07 -28.62 -14.84
N ASN A 192 2.91 -28.71 -13.81
CA ASN A 192 2.56 -29.23 -12.50
C ASN A 192 1.95 -28.17 -11.56
N GLY A 193 1.60 -26.98 -12.07
CA GLY A 193 1.05 -25.89 -11.27
C GLY A 193 2.09 -25.04 -10.53
N SER A 194 3.38 -25.40 -10.55
CA SER A 194 4.42 -24.54 -9.99
C SER A 194 4.57 -23.25 -10.79
N GLU A 195 4.87 -22.15 -10.11
CA GLU A 195 5.07 -20.84 -10.72
C GLU A 195 6.48 -20.33 -10.42
N LEU A 196 7.13 -19.72 -11.40
CA LEU A 196 8.36 -18.96 -11.23
C LEU A 196 8.16 -17.55 -11.75
N ARG A 197 8.45 -16.56 -10.91
CA ARG A 197 8.47 -15.14 -11.30
C ARG A 197 9.87 -14.58 -11.12
N ALA A 198 10.30 -13.74 -12.06
CA ALA A 198 11.56 -13.00 -11.95
C ALA A 198 11.36 -11.55 -12.40
N MET A 199 12.10 -10.64 -11.77
CA MET A 199 12.06 -9.21 -12.11
C MET A 199 13.45 -8.57 -12.03
N ALA A 200 13.68 -7.60 -12.92
CA ALA A 200 14.83 -6.72 -12.89
C ALA A 200 14.36 -5.30 -13.19
N THR A 201 14.35 -4.44 -12.17
CA THR A 201 13.59 -3.20 -12.20
C THR A 201 14.31 -2.03 -11.55
N GLN A 202 13.82 -0.84 -11.84
CA GLN A 202 14.02 0.37 -11.06
C GLN A 202 12.73 0.71 -10.31
N VAL A 203 12.89 1.28 -9.11
CA VAL A 203 11.76 1.77 -8.32
C VAL A 203 11.30 3.10 -8.91
N VAL A 204 10.01 3.24 -9.19
CA VAL A 204 9.43 4.52 -9.60
C VAL A 204 9.15 5.37 -8.36
N ARG A 205 9.82 6.52 -8.27
CA ARG A 205 9.60 7.51 -7.22
C ARG A 205 8.39 8.35 -7.57
N ARG A 206 7.52 8.57 -6.57
CA ARG A 206 6.38 9.45 -6.71
C ARG A 206 6.73 10.88 -6.39
N LEU A 207 6.39 11.79 -7.30
CA LEU A 207 6.63 13.23 -7.18
C LEU A 207 5.29 14.00 -7.21
N PRO A 208 5.21 15.23 -6.65
CA PRO A 208 6.21 15.91 -5.84
C PRO A 208 6.39 15.25 -4.46
N THR A 209 7.43 15.64 -3.73
CA THR A 209 7.68 15.15 -2.36
C THR A 209 7.53 16.23 -1.29
N ASP A 210 7.55 17.50 -1.66
CA ASP A 210 7.40 18.60 -0.71
C ASP A 210 5.94 18.81 -0.34
N PHE A 211 5.74 19.30 0.88
CA PHE A 211 4.41 19.43 1.46
C PHE A 211 3.51 20.43 0.73
N ASN A 212 4.05 21.57 0.26
CA ASN A 212 3.23 22.62 -0.33
C ASN A 212 2.66 22.17 -1.67
N SER A 213 3.50 21.59 -2.52
CA SER A 213 3.07 21.05 -3.81
C SER A 213 2.02 19.94 -3.62
N LEU A 214 2.20 19.07 -2.62
CA LEU A 214 1.19 18.06 -2.26
C LEU A 214 -0.13 18.66 -1.76
N LEU A 215 -0.07 19.74 -0.98
CA LEU A 215 -1.25 20.46 -0.48
C LEU A 215 -2.04 21.13 -1.62
N ASP A 216 -1.35 21.62 -2.64
CA ASP A 216 -1.95 22.27 -3.81
C ASP A 216 -2.35 21.28 -4.92
N ASN A 217 -2.12 19.98 -4.71
CA ASN A 217 -2.30 18.91 -5.72
C ASN A 217 -1.49 19.15 -7.00
N ASP A 218 -0.31 19.74 -6.87
CA ASP A 218 0.57 20.01 -8.01
C ASP A 218 0.94 18.71 -8.73
N ARG A 219 1.07 18.84 -10.05
CA ARG A 219 1.50 17.75 -10.92
C ARG A 219 3.01 17.81 -11.10
N GLU A 220 3.65 16.69 -10.81
CA GLU A 220 5.02 16.39 -11.19
C GLU A 220 5.06 14.92 -11.63
N SER A 221 5.74 14.63 -12.74
CA SER A 221 5.73 13.27 -13.29
C SER A 221 6.58 12.33 -12.44
N ASP A 222 6.13 11.10 -12.26
CA ASP A 222 6.87 10.08 -11.53
C ASP A 222 8.10 9.56 -12.30
N GLU A 223 9.22 9.45 -11.61
CA GLU A 223 10.52 9.14 -12.20
C GLU A 223 11.17 7.88 -11.60
N SER A 224 11.76 7.05 -12.45
CA SER A 224 12.70 6.01 -12.03
C SER A 224 14.14 6.47 -12.23
N SER A 225 15.09 5.81 -11.58
CA SER A 225 16.52 6.08 -11.74
C SER A 225 17.33 4.81 -11.47
N ASP A 226 18.50 4.70 -12.08
CA ASP A 226 19.48 3.65 -11.78
C ASP A 226 20.01 3.71 -10.34
N ALA A 227 19.80 4.85 -9.67
CA ALA A 227 20.02 5.05 -8.24
C ALA A 227 19.17 4.14 -7.34
N GLN A 228 18.07 3.54 -7.83
CA GLN A 228 17.22 2.63 -7.05
C GLN A 228 16.78 1.44 -7.88
N ARG A 229 17.51 0.33 -7.75
CA ARG A 229 17.27 -0.91 -8.48
C ARG A 229 16.70 -1.97 -7.56
N PHE A 230 15.74 -2.73 -8.06
CA PHE A 230 15.08 -3.81 -7.33
C PHE A 230 14.96 -5.04 -8.21
N TYR A 231 15.51 -6.15 -7.73
CA TYR A 231 15.52 -7.44 -8.42
C TYR A 231 14.77 -8.47 -7.59
N GLY A 232 14.26 -9.51 -8.25
CA GLY A 232 13.61 -10.58 -7.53
C GLY A 232 13.46 -11.87 -8.30
N ILE A 233 13.42 -12.95 -7.55
CA ILE A 233 12.99 -14.27 -7.99
C ILE A 233 12.06 -14.86 -6.93
N HIS A 234 10.92 -15.39 -7.37
CA HIS A 234 9.90 -15.98 -6.50
C HIS A 234 9.40 -17.27 -7.12
N GLY A 235 9.45 -18.36 -6.36
CA GLY A 235 8.93 -19.67 -6.74
C GLY A 235 7.74 -20.05 -5.88
N SER A 236 6.65 -20.49 -6.50
CA SER A 236 5.50 -21.12 -5.84
C SER A 236 5.43 -22.59 -6.22
N TYR A 237 5.30 -23.45 -5.23
CA TYR A 237 5.28 -24.91 -5.39
C TYR A 237 4.02 -25.46 -4.70
N PRO A 238 2.89 -25.58 -5.41
CA PRO A 238 1.64 -25.96 -4.79
C PRO A 238 1.60 -27.43 -4.34
N ASN A 239 2.47 -28.27 -4.89
CA ASN A 239 2.44 -29.73 -4.73
C ASN A 239 3.66 -30.29 -4.00
N LEU A 240 4.55 -29.43 -3.46
CA LEU A 240 5.78 -29.88 -2.77
C LEU A 240 5.49 -30.80 -1.57
N PHE A 241 4.38 -30.55 -0.87
CA PHE A 241 3.95 -31.31 0.31
C PHE A 241 2.66 -32.12 0.05
N GLU A 242 2.37 -32.45 -1.21
CA GLU A 242 1.12 -33.13 -1.60
C GLU A 242 0.96 -34.49 -0.89
N SER A 243 2.04 -35.24 -0.69
CA SER A 243 2.05 -36.51 0.05
C SER A 243 1.59 -36.39 1.51
N PHE A 244 1.70 -35.20 2.11
CA PHE A 244 1.22 -34.93 3.47
C PHE A 244 -0.18 -34.30 3.45
N SER A 245 -0.42 -33.33 2.56
CA SER A 245 -1.72 -32.68 2.39
C SER A 245 -1.75 -31.88 1.09
N SER A 246 -2.76 -32.14 0.25
CA SER A 246 -3.03 -31.37 -0.97
C SER A 246 -3.46 -29.92 -0.73
N ARG A 247 -3.62 -29.49 0.53
CA ARG A 247 -3.91 -28.10 0.90
C ARG A 247 -2.66 -27.25 1.15
N ILE A 248 -1.51 -27.88 1.39
CA ILE A 248 -0.29 -27.15 1.73
C ILE A 248 0.34 -26.59 0.46
N ARG A 249 0.73 -25.32 0.52
CA ARG A 249 1.41 -24.57 -0.53
C ARG A 249 2.69 -24.01 0.07
N SER A 250 3.76 -24.00 -0.71
CA SER A 250 5.05 -23.42 -0.31
C SER A 250 5.55 -22.42 -1.34
N GLU A 251 6.17 -21.35 -0.85
CA GLU A 251 6.79 -20.31 -1.67
C GLU A 251 8.20 -20.02 -1.13
N PHE A 252 9.15 -19.79 -2.03
CA PHE A 252 10.52 -19.40 -1.72
C PHE A 252 10.87 -18.19 -2.57
N TYR A 253 11.57 -17.21 -2.01
CA TYR A 253 11.91 -16.01 -2.75
C TYR A 253 13.21 -15.35 -2.27
N LEU A 254 13.82 -14.63 -3.20
CA LEU A 254 14.98 -13.78 -2.99
C LEU A 254 14.71 -12.43 -3.68
N TYR A 255 14.85 -11.33 -2.94
CA TYR A 255 14.80 -9.97 -3.47
C TYR A 255 16.09 -9.24 -3.17
N SER A 256 16.53 -8.40 -4.10
CA SER A 256 17.76 -7.62 -3.98
C SER A 256 17.43 -6.14 -4.21
N LEU A 257 17.67 -5.30 -3.20
CA LEU A 257 17.56 -3.84 -3.28
C LEU A 257 18.97 -3.27 -3.41
N ARG A 258 19.17 -2.40 -4.41
CA ARG A 258 20.43 -1.70 -4.65
C ARG A 258 20.16 -0.24 -4.85
N GLU A 259 20.54 0.56 -3.87
CA GLU A 259 20.50 2.01 -3.96
C GLU A 259 21.90 2.60 -4.11
N LYS A 260 21.96 3.75 -4.75
CA LYS A 260 23.16 4.56 -4.84
C LYS A 260 22.74 6.02 -4.74
N ASP A 261 23.24 6.72 -3.73
CA ASP A 261 22.96 8.15 -3.58
C ASP A 261 23.54 8.95 -4.75
N THR A 262 22.77 9.92 -5.25
CA THR A 262 23.17 10.87 -6.29
C THR A 262 22.81 12.30 -5.87
N SER A 263 23.25 13.30 -6.63
CA SER A 263 22.89 14.71 -6.36
C SER A 263 21.38 14.98 -6.42
N GLU A 264 20.64 14.15 -7.14
CA GLU A 264 19.18 14.29 -7.36
C GLU A 264 18.37 13.30 -6.50
N VAL A 265 19.02 12.23 -6.03
CA VAL A 265 18.36 11.09 -5.38
C VAL A 265 19.12 10.74 -4.11
N ASN A 266 18.64 11.25 -2.98
CA ASN A 266 19.19 10.89 -1.67
C ASN A 266 18.35 9.76 -1.06
N THR A 267 18.96 8.60 -0.87
CA THR A 267 18.34 7.46 -0.21
C THR A 267 19.13 7.12 1.06
N ARG A 268 18.93 5.92 1.61
CA ARG A 268 19.78 5.41 2.69
C ARG A 268 20.91 4.54 2.15
N ASN A 269 21.24 4.66 0.87
CA ASN A 269 22.26 3.85 0.18
C ASN A 269 22.15 2.36 0.51
N ARG A 270 20.92 1.80 0.50
CA ARG A 270 20.67 0.41 0.88
C ARG A 270 21.20 -0.56 -0.18
N GLU A 271 22.07 -1.47 0.23
CA GLU A 271 22.45 -2.66 -0.52
C GLU A 271 22.03 -3.88 0.31
N MET A 272 20.89 -4.48 -0.05
CA MET A 272 20.24 -5.50 0.78
C MET A 272 19.77 -6.69 -0.03
N GLU A 273 20.02 -7.90 0.48
CA GLU A 273 19.36 -9.14 0.07
C GLU A 273 18.24 -9.49 1.05
N THR A 274 17.11 -9.94 0.55
CA THR A 274 15.94 -10.35 1.33
C THR A 274 15.52 -11.76 0.91
N LEU A 275 15.78 -12.73 1.77
CA LEU A 275 15.43 -14.13 1.55
C LEU A 275 14.17 -14.47 2.34
N GLY A 276 13.24 -15.20 1.74
CA GLY A 276 12.07 -15.64 2.49
C GLY A 276 11.48 -16.98 2.05
N LEU A 277 10.79 -17.57 3.02
CA LEU A 277 10.07 -18.83 2.93
C LEU A 277 8.66 -18.60 3.44
N ARG A 278 7.67 -19.12 2.72
CA ARG A 278 6.28 -19.14 3.17
C ARG A 278 5.68 -20.52 2.97
N ILE A 279 4.99 -21.01 4.00
CA ILE A 279 4.22 -22.26 3.96
C ILE A 279 2.82 -21.95 4.48
N ARG A 280 1.80 -22.35 3.73
CA ARG A 280 0.41 -22.13 4.12
C ARG A 280 -0.47 -23.31 3.77
N ALA A 281 -1.51 -23.53 4.55
CA ALA A 281 -2.62 -24.39 4.18
C ALA A 281 -3.75 -23.53 3.61
N THR A 282 -4.36 -23.94 2.50
CA THR A 282 -5.54 -23.26 1.97
C THR A 282 -6.70 -23.36 2.97
N PRO A 283 -7.37 -22.23 3.30
CA PRO A 283 -8.59 -22.22 4.09
C PRO A 283 -9.64 -23.18 3.57
N THR A 284 -10.28 -23.93 4.47
CA THR A 284 -11.36 -24.85 4.12
C THR A 284 -12.38 -24.88 5.26
N VAL A 285 -13.66 -24.92 4.92
CA VAL A 285 -14.76 -25.02 5.89
C VAL A 285 -14.55 -26.22 6.81
N ASN A 286 -14.79 -26.01 8.12
CA ASN A 286 -14.62 -26.97 9.21
C ASN A 286 -13.21 -27.54 9.37
N LYS A 287 -12.18 -26.87 8.84
CA LYS A 287 -10.78 -27.28 8.98
C LYS A 287 -9.92 -26.12 9.45
N PHE A 288 -8.92 -26.44 10.27
CA PHE A 288 -7.85 -25.50 10.55
C PHE A 288 -6.98 -25.28 9.31
N ASP A 289 -6.58 -24.04 9.12
CA ASP A 289 -5.55 -23.60 8.19
C ASP A 289 -4.51 -22.75 8.91
N PHE A 290 -3.35 -22.58 8.29
CA PHE A 290 -2.26 -21.81 8.87
C PHE A 290 -1.47 -21.13 7.76
N GLU A 291 -0.70 -20.13 8.16
CA GLU A 291 0.37 -19.55 7.35
C GLU A 291 1.55 -19.25 8.24
N ILE A 292 2.74 -19.63 7.79
CA ILE A 292 4.03 -19.28 8.37
C ILE A 292 4.84 -18.63 7.26
N GLU A 293 5.36 -17.43 7.51
CA GLU A 293 6.29 -16.75 6.61
C GLU A 293 7.47 -16.23 7.42
N SER A 294 8.69 -16.54 6.99
CA SER A 294 9.92 -16.09 7.61
C SER A 294 10.79 -15.42 6.57
N VAL A 295 11.35 -14.27 6.92
CA VAL A 295 12.15 -13.41 6.04
C VAL A 295 13.40 -12.98 6.77
N ILE A 296 14.54 -13.03 6.09
CA ILE A 296 15.84 -12.55 6.58
C ILE A 296 16.34 -11.50 5.59
N GLN A 297 16.89 -10.41 6.11
CA GLN A 297 17.54 -9.35 5.37
C GLN A 297 18.99 -9.27 5.80
N ILE A 298 19.90 -9.19 4.82
CA ILE A 298 21.33 -9.00 5.04
C ILE A 298 21.88 -7.96 4.08
N GLY A 299 22.90 -7.20 4.48
CA GLY A 299 23.59 -6.25 3.62
C GLY A 299 24.08 -5.04 4.39
N GLU A 300 23.95 -3.85 3.80
CA GLU A 300 24.39 -2.59 4.40
C GLU A 300 23.43 -1.44 4.09
N ARG A 301 23.45 -0.41 4.94
CA ARG A 301 22.71 0.83 4.72
C ARG A 301 23.17 1.97 5.62
N ARG A 302 22.79 3.19 5.24
CA ARG A 302 22.96 4.39 6.07
C ARG A 302 21.79 4.58 7.03
N SER A 303 22.07 5.19 8.18
CA SER A 303 21.06 5.53 9.19
C SER A 303 20.05 6.60 8.71
N SER A 304 20.45 7.47 7.79
CA SER A 304 19.64 8.60 7.30
C SER A 304 19.88 8.90 5.83
N THR A 305 19.01 9.72 5.24
CA THR A 305 19.12 10.21 3.86
C THR A 305 19.86 11.54 3.75
N ALA A 306 20.59 11.94 4.80
CA ALA A 306 21.33 13.20 4.78
C ALA A 306 22.53 13.07 3.82
N THR A 307 22.75 14.05 2.95
CA THR A 307 23.86 14.06 1.99
C THR A 307 25.24 13.99 2.65
N SER A 308 25.36 14.43 3.90
CA SER A 308 26.58 14.35 4.70
C SER A 308 26.79 12.98 5.36
N ASN A 309 25.79 12.10 5.34
CA ASN A 309 25.90 10.78 5.93
C ASN A 309 26.56 9.84 4.93
N LEU A 310 27.79 9.42 5.24
CA LEU A 310 28.57 8.50 4.43
C LEU A 310 28.90 7.21 5.20
N ASN A 311 28.30 7.03 6.39
CA ASN A 311 28.56 5.89 7.24
C ASN A 311 27.57 4.77 6.91
N ASP A 312 28.06 3.73 6.25
CA ASP A 312 27.30 2.52 5.98
C ASP A 312 27.36 1.64 7.25
N LEU A 313 26.20 1.13 7.66
CA LEU A 313 25.99 0.25 8.81
C LEU A 313 25.71 -1.15 8.28
N ASP A 314 26.22 -2.16 8.99
CA ASP A 314 25.93 -3.57 8.69
C ASP A 314 24.45 -3.85 8.99
N HIS A 315 23.76 -4.50 8.07
CA HIS A 315 22.33 -4.76 8.18
C HIS A 315 22.07 -6.26 8.30
N GLU A 316 21.50 -6.68 9.42
CA GLU A 316 20.92 -8.01 9.62
C GLU A 316 19.56 -7.88 10.30
N ALA A 317 18.49 -8.27 9.61
CA ALA A 317 17.14 -8.14 10.16
C ALA A 317 16.26 -9.32 9.77
N PHE A 318 15.19 -9.53 10.53
CA PHE A 318 14.27 -10.63 10.26
C PHE A 318 12.82 -10.29 10.57
N PHE A 319 11.94 -10.97 9.85
CA PHE A 319 10.50 -10.88 10.01
C PHE A 319 9.87 -12.27 10.03
N HIS A 320 8.95 -12.48 10.94
CA HIS A 320 8.15 -13.69 11.06
C HIS A 320 6.67 -13.33 11.11
N TYR A 321 5.88 -14.04 10.31
CA TYR A 321 4.43 -14.03 10.37
C TYR A 321 3.93 -15.45 10.64
N LEU A 322 3.00 -15.56 11.57
CA LEU A 322 2.28 -16.79 11.90
C LEU A 322 0.79 -16.48 11.92
N SER A 323 -0.02 -17.38 11.37
CA SER A 323 -1.46 -17.37 11.60
C SER A 323 -2.05 -18.76 11.71
N LEU A 324 -3.14 -18.86 12.48
CA LEU A 324 -3.97 -20.05 12.64
C LEU A 324 -5.43 -19.64 12.41
N GLY A 325 -6.04 -20.19 11.37
CA GLY A 325 -7.40 -19.87 10.95
C GLY A 325 -8.36 -21.04 11.10
N TYR A 326 -9.63 -20.73 11.35
CA TYR A 326 -10.73 -21.68 11.27
C TYR A 326 -11.94 -21.03 10.58
N SER A 327 -12.50 -21.72 9.58
CA SER A 327 -13.72 -21.28 8.87
C SER A 327 -14.88 -22.17 9.31
N PHE A 328 -15.90 -21.57 9.91
CA PHE A 328 -17.07 -22.29 10.41
C PHE A 328 -18.06 -22.58 9.29
N ASP A 329 -18.72 -23.74 9.36
CA ASP A 329 -19.83 -24.09 8.47
C ASP A 329 -21.14 -23.46 8.94
N VAL A 330 -21.26 -22.16 8.69
CA VAL A 330 -22.44 -21.36 9.01
C VAL A 330 -22.77 -20.43 7.84
N PRO A 331 -24.04 -20.03 7.65
CA PRO A 331 -24.44 -19.20 6.50
C PRO A 331 -23.70 -17.86 6.37
N SER A 332 -23.18 -17.32 7.48
CA SER A 332 -22.44 -16.06 7.51
C SER A 332 -20.96 -16.19 7.14
N ASN A 333 -20.50 -17.35 6.65
CA ASN A 333 -19.08 -17.62 6.34
C ASN A 333 -18.12 -17.19 7.46
N LEU A 334 -18.52 -17.38 8.71
CA LEU A 334 -17.77 -16.89 9.87
C LEU A 334 -16.36 -17.49 9.85
N ARG A 335 -15.36 -16.64 10.04
CA ARG A 335 -13.96 -17.05 10.11
C ARG A 335 -13.25 -16.33 11.24
N LEU A 336 -12.54 -17.09 12.05
CA LEU A 336 -11.66 -16.61 13.10
C LEU A 336 -10.21 -16.87 12.69
N LEU A 337 -9.35 -15.87 12.89
CA LEU A 337 -7.93 -15.93 12.60
C LEU A 337 -7.15 -15.41 13.82
N PHE A 338 -6.24 -16.21 14.34
CA PHE A 338 -5.15 -15.72 15.18
C PHE A 338 -3.99 -15.31 14.28
N GLU A 339 -3.42 -14.14 14.52
CA GLU A 339 -2.29 -13.57 13.77
C GLU A 339 -1.19 -13.16 14.74
N PHE A 340 0.06 -13.42 14.37
CA PHE A 340 1.23 -12.99 15.10
C PHE A 340 2.30 -12.52 14.11
N ASP A 341 2.82 -11.32 14.34
CA ASP A 341 3.90 -10.74 13.57
C ASP A 341 5.05 -10.37 14.51
N TYR A 342 6.28 -10.68 14.10
CA TYR A 342 7.52 -10.21 14.71
C TYR A 342 8.39 -9.60 13.62
N ALA A 343 8.84 -8.37 13.78
CA ALA A 343 9.81 -7.69 12.94
C ALA A 343 10.91 -7.14 13.84
N SER A 344 12.17 -7.52 13.57
CA SER A 344 13.31 -7.09 14.38
C SER A 344 13.41 -5.57 14.49
N GLY A 345 13.92 -5.12 15.63
CA GLY A 345 14.29 -3.75 15.93
C GLY A 345 15.79 -3.62 16.09
N ASP A 346 16.27 -2.39 16.20
CA ASP A 346 17.68 -2.02 16.34
C ASP A 346 18.08 -1.95 17.83
N SER A 347 18.78 -2.96 18.34
CA SER A 347 19.00 -3.15 19.77
C SER A 347 19.91 -2.06 20.38
N ASP A 348 20.92 -1.60 19.65
CA ASP A 348 21.74 -0.44 19.98
C ASP A 348 21.95 0.50 18.78
N PRO A 349 21.05 1.47 18.55
CA PRO A 349 21.14 2.34 17.36
C PRO A 349 22.30 3.35 17.36
N ALA A 350 23.25 3.22 18.27
CA ALA A 350 24.46 4.03 18.37
C ALA A 350 25.73 3.28 17.92
N ASP A 351 25.62 1.99 17.58
CA ASP A 351 26.74 1.19 17.09
C ASP A 351 26.90 1.25 15.56
N GLN A 352 27.51 0.23 14.96
CA GLN A 352 27.72 0.14 13.51
C GLN A 352 26.78 -0.86 12.82
N ASP A 353 25.80 -1.36 13.56
CA ASP A 353 24.82 -2.32 13.09
C ASP A 353 23.46 -1.62 12.89
N TYR A 354 22.61 -2.21 12.08
CA TYR A 354 21.23 -1.78 11.92
C TYR A 354 20.34 -3.00 11.78
N GLU A 355 19.59 -3.31 12.84
CA GLU A 355 18.90 -4.60 12.93
C GLU A 355 17.40 -4.50 12.64
N ARG A 356 16.92 -3.28 12.35
CA ARG A 356 15.49 -3.02 12.14
C ARG A 356 15.03 -3.46 10.75
N PHE A 357 14.01 -4.31 10.68
CA PHE A 357 13.46 -4.81 9.43
C PHE A 357 12.95 -3.69 8.48
N ASP A 358 13.27 -3.82 7.19
CA ASP A 358 12.78 -2.96 6.11
C ASP A 358 11.58 -3.62 5.40
N SER A 359 10.44 -2.93 5.41
CA SER A 359 9.18 -3.40 4.81
C SER A 359 9.17 -3.42 3.27
N LEU A 360 10.25 -2.97 2.63
CA LEU A 360 10.37 -2.78 1.18
C LEU A 360 9.18 -2.00 0.61
N PHE A 361 8.43 -2.59 -0.32
CA PHE A 361 7.36 -1.93 -1.07
C PHE A 361 5.97 -2.50 -0.76
N GLY A 362 5.84 -3.35 0.25
CA GLY A 362 4.57 -4.00 0.57
C GLY A 362 3.66 -3.15 1.48
N PRO A 363 2.34 -3.08 1.20
CA PRO A 363 1.38 -2.39 2.06
C PRO A 363 1.18 -3.12 3.39
N THR A 364 0.85 -2.38 4.44
CA THR A 364 0.59 -2.93 5.79
C THR A 364 -0.90 -3.01 6.14
N THR A 365 -1.78 -2.62 5.20
CA THR A 365 -3.23 -2.45 5.42
C THR A 365 -3.93 -3.70 5.93
N PHE A 366 -3.56 -4.85 5.37
CA PHE A 366 -4.20 -6.12 5.70
C PHE A 366 -3.66 -6.71 7.02
N GLU A 367 -2.48 -6.30 7.46
CA GLU A 367 -1.83 -6.79 8.69
C GLU A 367 -2.22 -5.96 9.93
N PHE A 368 -1.99 -4.65 9.86
CA PHE A 368 -2.05 -3.75 11.03
C PHE A 368 -3.18 -2.72 10.96
N GLY A 369 -4.10 -2.90 10.01
CA GLY A 369 -5.22 -2.01 9.77
C GLY A 369 -4.97 -0.99 8.67
N VAL A 370 -6.04 -0.30 8.29
CA VAL A 370 -6.05 0.60 7.13
C VAL A 370 -5.01 1.71 7.23
N VAL A 371 -4.53 2.21 6.08
CA VAL A 371 -3.42 3.18 6.03
C VAL A 371 -3.85 4.51 5.43
N GLY A 372 -3.34 5.61 5.93
CA GLY A 372 -3.68 6.93 5.40
C GLY A 372 -3.25 7.95 6.43
N LEU A 373 -4.21 8.69 6.99
CA LEU A 373 -3.96 9.45 8.22
C LEU A 373 -3.56 8.52 9.38
N TYR A 374 -4.23 7.38 9.53
CA TYR A 374 -3.80 6.32 10.44
C TYR A 374 -2.68 5.50 9.78
N ASN A 375 -1.45 5.62 10.28
CA ASN A 375 -0.33 4.81 9.80
C ASN A 375 0.83 4.66 10.82
N PRO A 376 0.56 4.30 12.10
CA PRO A 376 1.63 4.20 13.11
C PRO A 376 2.45 2.91 13.02
N PHE A 377 1.89 1.82 12.50
CA PHE A 377 2.53 0.49 12.52
C PHE A 377 2.99 0.04 11.13
N ASN A 378 4.16 -0.60 11.09
CA ASN A 378 4.72 -1.32 9.96
C ASN A 378 5.66 -2.43 10.45
N ARG A 379 6.14 -3.28 9.55
CA ARG A 379 7.09 -4.36 9.88
C ARG A 379 8.46 -3.75 10.13
N SER A 380 8.66 -3.20 11.33
CA SER A 380 9.88 -2.49 11.73
C SER A 380 9.81 -2.26 13.23
N ASN A 381 10.66 -2.97 13.98
CA ASN A 381 10.64 -2.98 15.44
C ASN A 381 9.25 -3.24 16.04
N LEU A 382 8.70 -4.43 15.78
CA LEU A 382 7.31 -4.73 16.09
C LEU A 382 7.13 -6.18 16.52
N MET A 383 6.42 -6.40 17.63
CA MET A 383 5.83 -7.69 17.99
C MET A 383 4.34 -7.50 18.25
N THR A 384 3.48 -8.26 17.57
CA THR A 384 2.03 -8.07 17.69
C THR A 384 1.24 -9.37 17.52
N PRO A 385 0.70 -9.96 18.59
CA PRO A 385 -0.40 -10.91 18.53
C PRO A 385 -1.76 -10.21 18.31
N GLY A 386 -2.67 -10.91 17.63
CA GLY A 386 -4.00 -10.42 17.35
C GLY A 386 -5.01 -11.50 17.01
N LEU A 387 -6.28 -11.12 17.10
CA LEU A 387 -7.41 -11.89 16.61
C LEU A 387 -8.14 -11.10 15.52
N ARG A 388 -8.61 -11.79 14.50
CA ARG A 388 -9.47 -11.22 13.46
C ARG A 388 -10.67 -12.12 13.22
N LEU A 389 -11.83 -11.50 13.20
CA LEU A 389 -13.10 -12.10 12.83
C LEU A 389 -13.57 -11.50 11.51
N THR A 390 -14.00 -12.34 10.58
CA THR A 390 -14.72 -11.93 9.37
C THR A 390 -16.00 -12.72 9.25
N ALA A 391 -17.06 -12.08 8.78
CA ALA A 391 -18.36 -12.71 8.52
C ALA A 391 -19.11 -11.93 7.44
N ASP A 392 -19.99 -12.60 6.73
CA ASP A 392 -20.92 -12.03 5.79
C ASP A 392 -22.29 -11.91 6.48
N LEU A 393 -22.81 -10.68 6.58
CA LEU A 393 -24.16 -10.42 7.07
C LEU A 393 -25.21 -10.72 5.99
N HIS A 394 -24.83 -10.46 4.74
CA HIS A 394 -25.56 -10.74 3.50
C HIS A 394 -24.51 -11.07 2.42
N GLU A 395 -24.91 -11.61 1.27
CA GLU A 395 -23.98 -11.93 0.16
C GLU A 395 -23.17 -10.70 -0.33
N ASP A 396 -23.73 -9.51 -0.15
CA ASP A 396 -23.10 -8.23 -0.54
C ASP A 396 -22.55 -7.43 0.65
N ILE A 397 -22.73 -7.90 1.89
CA ILE A 397 -22.34 -7.16 3.10
C ILE A 397 -21.37 -8.01 3.93
N SER A 398 -20.10 -7.61 3.95
CA SER A 398 -19.06 -8.26 4.76
C SER A 398 -18.62 -7.38 5.92
N LEU A 399 -18.39 -8.02 7.05
CA LEU A 399 -17.97 -7.44 8.32
C LEU A 399 -16.57 -7.93 8.67
N MET A 400 -15.79 -7.07 9.33
CA MET A 400 -14.51 -7.46 9.94
C MET A 400 -14.32 -6.74 11.27
N ALA A 401 -13.86 -7.49 12.27
CA ALA A 401 -13.33 -6.96 13.52
C ALA A 401 -11.93 -7.53 13.74
N SER A 402 -10.97 -6.67 14.08
CA SER A 402 -9.60 -7.09 14.42
C SER A 402 -9.15 -6.41 15.70
N TYR A 403 -8.61 -7.20 16.62
CA TYR A 403 -8.11 -6.73 17.90
C TYR A 403 -6.68 -7.20 18.09
N ARG A 404 -5.75 -6.26 18.31
CA ARG A 404 -4.31 -6.57 18.45
C ARG A 404 -3.69 -5.81 19.60
N HIS A 405 -2.64 -6.40 20.14
CA HIS A 405 -1.71 -5.73 21.04
C HIS A 405 -0.38 -5.51 20.33
N PHE A 406 0.37 -4.47 20.71
CA PHE A 406 1.62 -4.10 20.07
C PHE A 406 2.73 -3.88 21.10
N TRP A 407 3.90 -4.40 20.78
CA TRP A 407 5.16 -4.14 21.46
C TRP A 407 6.22 -3.74 20.43
N LEU A 408 7.21 -2.99 20.88
CA LEU A 408 8.51 -2.93 20.22
C LEU A 408 9.19 -4.30 20.36
N ALA A 409 9.93 -4.71 19.34
CA ALA A 409 10.85 -5.84 19.48
C ALA A 409 12.04 -5.44 20.38
N GLU A 410 12.57 -4.24 20.14
CA GLU A 410 13.67 -3.61 20.88
C GLU A 410 13.23 -2.27 21.47
N GLU A 411 13.38 -2.13 22.79
CA GLU A 411 12.85 -1.00 23.57
C GLU A 411 13.56 0.32 23.32
N LYS A 412 14.85 0.28 22.95
CA LYS A 412 15.65 1.46 22.63
C LYS A 412 15.42 1.95 21.21
N ASP A 413 14.70 1.19 20.39
CA ASP A 413 14.47 1.51 19.01
C ASP A 413 13.15 2.26 18.80
N SER A 414 13.01 2.93 17.67
CA SER A 414 11.82 3.73 17.38
C SER A 414 10.58 2.89 17.10
N TRP A 415 9.41 3.44 17.42
CA TRP A 415 8.11 2.96 16.97
C TRP A 415 7.92 3.23 15.47
N GLY A 416 8.57 2.39 14.65
CA GLY A 416 8.42 2.30 13.20
C GLY A 416 8.19 3.64 12.49
N ARG A 417 7.05 3.75 11.78
CA ARG A 417 6.65 4.93 10.99
C ARG A 417 6.36 6.21 11.77
N THR A 418 6.24 6.14 13.10
CA THR A 418 6.04 7.35 13.93
C THR A 418 7.36 8.06 14.22
N GLY A 419 8.46 7.30 14.28
CA GLY A 419 9.77 7.80 14.71
C GLY A 419 9.87 8.13 16.20
N ILE A 420 8.80 7.92 16.99
CA ILE A 420 8.86 8.09 18.45
C ILE A 420 9.84 7.08 19.01
N ARG A 421 10.74 7.52 19.89
CA ARG A 421 11.80 6.70 20.43
C ARG A 421 12.16 7.17 21.83
N ASP A 422 12.39 6.22 22.72
CA ASP A 422 13.08 6.44 23.98
C ASP A 422 14.44 5.76 23.90
N THR A 423 15.53 6.53 23.97
CA THR A 423 16.88 5.99 23.78
C THR A 423 17.42 5.25 24.99
N SER A 424 16.87 5.46 26.19
CA SER A 424 17.29 4.70 27.38
C SER A 424 16.62 3.33 27.46
N GLY A 425 15.42 3.19 26.88
CA GLY A 425 14.56 2.01 27.00
C GLY A 425 13.64 2.05 28.22
N ASP A 426 13.70 3.08 29.06
CA ASP A 426 12.99 3.15 30.34
C ASP A 426 11.46 3.18 30.19
N SER A 427 10.96 3.64 29.05
CA SER A 427 9.53 3.58 28.70
C SER A 427 9.02 2.13 28.59
N GLY A 428 9.91 1.16 28.37
CA GLY A 428 9.56 -0.23 28.08
C GLY A 428 8.98 -0.43 26.68
N ASN A 429 8.73 -1.68 26.32
CA ASN A 429 8.40 -2.05 24.95
C ASN A 429 6.90 -2.06 24.59
N TYR A 430 5.96 -2.03 25.55
CA TYR A 430 4.53 -2.10 25.22
C TYR A 430 3.99 -0.80 24.61
N LEU A 431 3.38 -0.89 23.43
CA LEU A 431 2.85 0.26 22.68
C LEU A 431 1.33 0.42 22.81
N GLY A 432 0.64 -0.57 23.38
CA GLY A 432 -0.80 -0.53 23.58
C GLY A 432 -1.58 -1.53 22.75
N GLN A 433 -2.85 -1.23 22.51
CA GLN A 433 -3.79 -2.12 21.84
C GLN A 433 -4.69 -1.35 20.88
N HIS A 434 -5.07 -1.99 19.79
CA HIS A 434 -6.03 -1.41 18.85
C HIS A 434 -7.21 -2.34 18.52
N LEU A 435 -8.38 -1.74 18.32
CA LEU A 435 -9.57 -2.39 17.79
C LEU A 435 -9.90 -1.73 16.45
N GLN A 436 -9.93 -2.54 15.38
CA GLN A 436 -10.38 -2.16 14.06
C GLN A 436 -11.74 -2.79 13.76
N LEU A 437 -12.66 -2.01 13.23
CA LEU A 437 -13.94 -2.47 12.71
C LEU A 437 -14.09 -2.02 11.25
N ARG A 438 -14.68 -2.87 10.40
CA ARG A 438 -14.96 -2.56 9.01
C ARG A 438 -16.29 -3.17 8.56
N VAL A 439 -17.04 -2.39 7.79
CA VAL A 439 -18.18 -2.84 7.00
C VAL A 439 -17.88 -2.55 5.54
N ARG A 440 -18.16 -3.52 4.67
CA ARG A 440 -18.11 -3.36 3.23
C ARG A 440 -19.43 -3.82 2.64
N TRP A 441 -20.00 -2.98 1.79
CA TRP A 441 -21.26 -3.22 1.11
C TRP A 441 -21.08 -3.04 -0.40
N ASP A 442 -21.27 -4.11 -1.15
CA ASP A 442 -21.36 -4.10 -2.61
C ASP A 442 -22.77 -3.70 -3.03
N VAL A 443 -23.06 -2.39 -2.99
CA VAL A 443 -24.38 -1.79 -3.29
C VAL A 443 -24.90 -2.22 -4.66
N ILE A 444 -24.01 -2.19 -5.66
CA ILE A 444 -24.24 -2.75 -6.99
C ILE A 444 -23.09 -3.73 -7.22
N PRO A 445 -23.32 -5.04 -7.09
CA PRO A 445 -22.27 -6.04 -7.18
C PRO A 445 -21.44 -5.89 -8.45
N GLY A 446 -20.13 -5.66 -8.28
CA GLY A 446 -19.19 -5.48 -9.39
C GLY A 446 -19.10 -4.08 -9.99
N ASN A 447 -19.90 -3.11 -9.52
CA ASN A 447 -19.85 -1.71 -9.95
C ASN A 447 -19.70 -0.72 -8.80
N LEU A 448 -20.56 -0.76 -7.78
CA LEU A 448 -20.55 0.22 -6.69
C LEU A 448 -20.33 -0.46 -5.34
N ARG A 449 -19.26 -0.05 -4.65
CA ARG A 449 -18.94 -0.50 -3.30
C ARG A 449 -18.83 0.67 -2.34
N ILE A 450 -19.46 0.53 -1.18
CA ILE A 450 -19.24 1.39 -0.01
C ILE A 450 -18.40 0.61 1.00
N GLU A 451 -17.36 1.23 1.53
CA GLU A 451 -16.57 0.68 2.64
C GLU A 451 -16.40 1.74 3.73
N THR A 452 -16.67 1.37 4.97
CA THR A 452 -16.42 2.22 6.13
C THR A 452 -15.73 1.43 7.23
N GLY A 453 -14.94 2.11 8.05
CA GLY A 453 -14.31 1.49 9.20
C GLY A 453 -13.79 2.50 10.20
N THR A 454 -13.50 1.99 11.39
CA THR A 454 -12.94 2.76 12.49
C THR A 454 -11.80 2.00 13.15
N ILE A 455 -10.82 2.73 13.69
CA ILE A 455 -9.76 2.19 14.53
C ILE A 455 -9.72 2.99 15.84
N PHE A 456 -9.70 2.27 16.95
CA PHE A 456 -9.44 2.80 18.28
C PHE A 456 -8.08 2.27 18.74
N LEU A 457 -7.08 3.14 18.87
CA LEU A 457 -5.76 2.81 19.40
C LEU A 457 -5.60 3.45 20.78
N ASN A 458 -5.48 2.63 21.81
CA ASN A 458 -5.09 3.07 23.15
C ASN A 458 -3.58 2.87 23.28
N ALA A 459 -2.80 3.91 22.99
CA ALA A 459 -1.35 3.84 23.06
C ALA A 459 -0.88 3.83 24.52
N LYS A 460 0.25 3.16 24.77
CA LYS A 460 0.93 3.10 26.07
C LYS A 460 2.41 3.43 25.95
N ASN A 461 2.98 3.81 27.08
CA ASN A 461 4.41 4.08 27.27
C ASN A 461 4.93 5.22 26.39
N LEU A 462 5.46 4.92 25.19
CA LEU A 462 5.96 5.92 24.24
C LEU A 462 4.92 6.98 23.84
N SER A 463 3.63 6.68 24.01
CA SER A 463 2.56 7.66 23.90
C SER A 463 1.40 7.29 24.82
N ASN A 464 0.71 8.30 25.36
CA ASN A 464 -0.52 8.12 26.16
C ASN A 464 -1.79 8.53 25.39
N LYS A 465 -1.70 8.66 24.06
CA LYS A 465 -2.82 9.11 23.23
C LYS A 465 -3.83 7.98 22.98
N ASN A 466 -5.10 8.36 22.86
CA ASN A 466 -6.20 7.46 22.50
C ASN A 466 -6.68 7.79 21.09
N THR A 467 -5.91 7.39 20.08
CA THR A 467 -6.19 7.73 18.68
C THR A 467 -7.50 7.11 18.23
N LYS A 468 -8.36 7.93 17.63
CA LYS A 468 -9.59 7.50 16.95
C LYS A 468 -9.46 7.83 15.48
N TYR A 469 -9.57 6.83 14.63
CA TYR A 469 -9.54 7.01 13.19
C TYR A 469 -10.84 6.48 12.59
N PHE A 470 -11.41 7.22 11.66
CA PHE A 470 -12.60 6.84 10.92
C PHE A 470 -12.38 7.07 9.43
N TYR A 471 -12.96 6.20 8.60
CA TYR A 471 -13.05 6.43 7.17
C TYR A 471 -14.38 5.93 6.60
N MET A 472 -14.77 6.55 5.48
CA MET A 472 -15.83 6.09 4.61
C MET A 472 -15.43 6.37 3.17
N GLY A 473 -15.56 5.37 2.30
CA GLY A 473 -15.26 5.54 0.89
C GLY A 473 -16.22 4.80 -0.02
N THR A 474 -16.39 5.38 -1.20
CA THR A 474 -17.13 4.82 -2.33
C THR A 474 -16.14 4.41 -3.41
N THR A 475 -16.36 3.26 -4.04
CA THR A 475 -15.60 2.81 -5.20
C THR A 475 -16.57 2.47 -6.31
N PHE A 476 -16.41 3.14 -7.44
CA PHE A 476 -17.12 2.86 -8.67
C PHE A 476 -16.16 2.22 -9.67
N THR A 477 -16.47 1.00 -10.11
CA THR A 477 -15.72 0.23 -11.09
C THR A 477 -16.56 0.10 -12.35
N PHE A 478 -15.96 0.39 -13.49
CA PHE A 478 -16.69 0.60 -14.72
C PHE A 478 -15.87 0.17 -15.93
#